data_AF-A0A170Q978-F1
#
_entry.id   AF-A0A170Q978-F1
#
_cell.length_a   1.000
_cell.length_b   1.000
_cell.length_c   1.000
_cell.angle_alpha   90.00
_cell.angle_beta   90.00
_cell.angle_gamma   90.00
#
_symmetry.space_group_name_H-M   'P 1'
#
loop_
_entity.id
_entity.type
_entity.pdbx_description
1 polymer ?
#
loop_
_entity_poly.entity_id
_entity_poly.type
_entity_poly.pdbx_seq_one_letter_code
_entity_poly.pdbx_strand_id
1 'polypeptide(L)' 'MVDPREFQSMGKNTPLQGATLKGQVIAAMVQGRFVYEDGAVV' A
#
# COMPACT_ATOMS: atom_id res chain seq x y z
N MET A 1 5.65 3.27 9.36
CA MET A 1 5.87 1.95 9.99
C MET A 1 4.95 0.97 9.28
N VAL A 2 5.39 -0.27 9.05
CA VAL A 2 4.55 -1.29 8.41
C VAL A 2 3.48 -1.75 9.40
N ASP A 3 2.21 -1.52 9.07
CA ASP A 3 1.05 -2.04 9.79
C ASP A 3 0.18 -2.89 8.86
N PRO A 4 0.15 -4.22 9.03
CA PRO A 4 -0.70 -5.09 8.20
C PRO A 4 -2.20 -4.77 8.28
N ARG A 5 -2.65 -4.10 9.36
CA ARG A 5 -4.06 -3.69 9.51
C ARG A 5 -4.48 -2.66 8.46
N GLU A 6 -3.53 -1.87 7.95
CA GLU A 6 -3.77 -0.87 6.90
C GLU A 6 -3.76 -1.47 5.49
N PHE A 7 -3.32 -2.72 5.33
CA PHE A 7 -3.21 -3.30 3.99
C PHE A 7 -4.59 -3.43 3.35
N GLN A 8 -4.71 -3.15 2.06
CA GLN A 8 -5.92 -3.51 1.33
C GLN A 8 -5.99 -5.01 1.02
N SER A 9 -4.83 -5.66 0.84
CA SER A 9 -4.73 -7.10 0.61
C SER A 9 -5.39 -7.89 1.75
N MET A 10 -6.04 -9.01 1.40
CA MET A 10 -6.55 -9.98 2.37
C MET A 10 -5.40 -10.65 3.16
N GLY A 11 -4.23 -10.83 2.54
CA GLY A 11 -3.06 -11.40 3.19
C GLY A 11 -2.40 -10.38 4.13
N LYS A 12 -2.41 -10.67 5.43
CA LYS A 12 -1.81 -9.82 6.49
C LYS A 12 -0.50 -10.39 7.06
N ASN A 13 -0.08 -11.56 6.59
CA ASN A 13 1.06 -12.32 7.08
C ASN A 13 2.37 -11.81 6.47
N THR A 14 2.83 -10.64 6.90
CA THR A 14 4.15 -10.13 6.51
C THR A 14 5.13 -10.20 7.68
N PRO A 15 6.37 -10.66 7.47
CA PRO A 15 7.41 -10.62 8.51
C PRO A 15 7.91 -9.18 8.78
N LEU A 16 7.44 -8.19 8.02
CA LEU A 16 7.90 -6.80 8.11
C LEU A 16 7.10 -5.94 9.10
N GLN A 17 6.12 -6.49 9.81
CA GLN A 17 5.31 -5.74 10.77
C GLN A 17 6.19 -4.99 11.78
N GLY A 18 5.91 -3.69 11.98
CA GLY A 18 6.68 -2.84 12.89
C GLY A 18 7.98 -2.26 12.29
N ALA A 19 8.41 -2.69 11.10
CA ALA A 19 9.57 -2.10 10.44
C ALA A 19 9.27 -0.68 9.93
N THR A 20 10.29 0.18 9.92
CA THR A 20 10.23 1.49 9.23
C THR A 20 10.96 1.38 7.91
N LEU A 21 10.22 1.56 6.81
CA LEU A 21 10.74 1.52 5.44
C LEU A 21 10.72 2.93 4.82
N LYS A 22 11.34 3.07 3.65
CA LYS A 22 11.34 4.30 2.85
C LYS A 22 10.78 4.02 1.45
N GLY A 23 10.19 5.04 0.83
CA GLY A 23 9.61 4.94 -0.51
C GLY A 23 8.23 4.27 -0.50
N GLN A 24 7.19 5.05 -0.20
CA GLN A 24 5.80 4.61 -0.30
C GLN A 24 5.27 4.97 -1.70
N VAL A 25 4.53 4.06 -2.34
CA VAL A 25 3.79 4.37 -3.56
C VAL A 25 2.70 5.41 -3.22
N ILE A 26 2.65 6.52 -3.95
CA ILE A 26 1.63 7.57 -3.77
C ILE A 26 0.51 7.49 -4.82
N ALA A 27 0.78 6.91 -5.99
CA ALA A 27 -0.21 6.74 -7.04
C ALA A 27 0.16 5.58 -7.98
N ALA A 28 -0.85 4.92 -8.55
CA ALA A 28 -0.68 3.98 -9.66
C ALA A 28 -1.72 4.27 -10.75
N MET A 29 -1.30 4.21 -12.02
CA MET A 29 -2.17 4.45 -13.18
C MET A 29 -2.20 3.25 -14.12
N VAL A 30 -3.38 2.97 -14.66
CA VAL A 30 -3.61 1.96 -15.70
C VAL A 30 -4.45 2.60 -16.80
N GLN A 31 -3.97 2.56 -18.05
CA GLN A 31 -4.67 3.14 -19.21
C GLN A 31 -5.08 4.62 -19.03
N GLY A 32 -4.19 5.41 -18.41
CA GLY A 32 -4.43 6.84 -18.17
C GLY A 32 -5.41 7.14 -17.04
N ARG A 33 -5.81 6.15 -16.24
CA ARG A 33 -6.68 6.33 -15.07
C ARG A 33 -5.92 5.96 -13.80
N PHE A 34 -6.10 6.75 -12.75
CA PHE A 34 -5.64 6.35 -11.42
C PHE A 34 -6.45 5.13 -10.95
N VAL A 35 -5.75 4.12 -10.46
CA VAL A 35 -6.32 2.94 -9.80
C VAL A 35 -5.89 2.85 -8.34
N TYR A 36 -4.94 3.69 -7.94
CA TYR A 36 -4.49 3.86 -6.57
C TYR A 36 -3.99 5.29 -6.40
N GLU A 37 -4.38 5.95 -5.31
CA GLU A 37 -3.96 7.29 -4.94
C GLU A 37 -4.02 7.44 -3.41
N ASP A 38 -3.02 8.11 -2.82
CA ASP A 38 -2.98 8.49 -1.39
C ASP A 38 -3.29 7.35 -0.41
N GLY A 39 -2.84 6.14 -0.70
CA GLY A 39 -3.04 4.99 0.20
C GLY A 39 -4.29 4.16 -0.10
N ALA A 40 -5.14 4.58 -1.03
CA ALA A 40 -6.42 3.92 -1.33
C ALA A 40 -6.55 3.53 -2.80
N VAL A 41 -7.33 2.49 -3.08
CA VAL A 41 -7.75 2.15 -4.45
C VAL A 41 -8.92 3.05 -4.86
N VAL A 42 -8.86 3.53 -6.10
CA VAL A 42 -9.83 4.43 -6.74
C VAL A 42 -10.64 3.72 -7.80
#